data_AF-A0A1N6W6J8-F1
#
_entry.id   AF-A0A1N6W6J8-F1
#
_cell.length_a   1.000
_cell.length_b   1.000
_cell.length_c   1.000
_cell.angle_alpha   90.00
_cell.angle_beta   90.00
_cell.angle_gamma   90.00
#
_symmetry.space_group_name_H-M   'P 1'
#
loop_
_entity.id
_entity.type
_entity.pdbx_description
1 polymer ?
#
loop_
_entity_poly.entity_id
_entity_poly.type
_entity_poly.pdbx_seq_one_letter_code
_entity_poly.pdbx_strand_id
1 'polypeptide(L)'
;MKIKATLLAALTALTVLLTGCGNDHDKAIGLYKYDNKFTGSERIAEIKKDGDTYLFIENVLNNTDAMALRESDEGLSYQDTPLKLSEDGNTLYFGPINGTRITSEDLKAKLAAIEKDEKICKELRAEVIANQSLKKDEWNEYVKEVSKKIPEDCRINEASMAW
;
A
#
# COMPACT_ATOMS: atom_id res chain seq x y z
N MET A 1 16.38 69.26 29.20
CA MET A 1 15.16 68.43 29.13
C MET A 1 14.80 68.15 27.68
N LYS A 2 14.85 66.87 27.28
CA LYS A 2 14.03 66.23 26.22
C LYS A 2 14.51 64.78 26.10
N ILE A 3 13.81 63.87 26.77
CA ILE A 3 14.00 62.43 26.66
C ILE A 3 13.35 62.03 25.33
N LYS A 4 14.14 61.60 24.35
CA LYS A 4 13.61 60.93 23.15
C LYS A 4 13.58 59.43 23.43
N ALA A 5 12.42 58.95 23.85
CA ALA A 5 12.07 57.54 23.74
C ALA A 5 11.93 57.22 22.25
N THR A 6 12.76 56.33 21.71
CA THR A 6 12.50 55.69 20.42
C THR A 6 12.57 54.20 20.66
N LEU A 7 11.41 53.57 20.52
CA LEU A 7 11.11 52.17 20.79
C LEU A 7 12.15 51.22 20.16
N LEU A 8 12.65 50.29 20.98
CA LEU A 8 13.16 49.01 20.50
C LEU A 8 12.00 48.22 19.90
N ALA A 9 11.97 48.08 18.58
CA ALA A 9 11.15 47.07 17.93
C ALA A 9 11.88 45.71 18.04
N ALA A 10 11.70 45.02 19.17
CA ALA A 10 12.00 43.60 19.26
C ALA A 10 10.84 42.85 18.58
N LEU A 11 10.99 42.57 17.28
CA LEU A 11 10.13 41.63 16.58
C LEU A 11 10.55 40.21 17.01
N THR A 12 10.02 39.75 18.14
CA THR A 12 10.00 38.32 18.46
C THR A 12 9.11 37.64 17.43
N ALA A 13 9.73 36.99 16.45
CA ALA A 13 9.07 36.05 15.57
C ALA A 13 8.51 34.91 16.44
N LEU A 14 7.24 35.02 16.81
CA LEU A 14 6.48 33.94 17.41
C LEU A 14 6.23 32.92 16.29
N THR A 15 7.18 32.00 16.09
CA THR A 15 6.94 30.80 15.30
C THR A 15 5.90 29.97 16.05
N VAL A 16 4.64 30.15 15.65
CA VAL A 16 3.53 29.28 16.02
C VAL A 16 3.86 27.91 15.45
N LEU A 17 4.44 27.06 16.30
CA LEU A 17 4.45 25.62 16.07
C LEU A 17 2.98 25.20 16.08
N LEU A 18 2.40 25.08 14.89
CA LEU A 18 1.16 24.34 14.66
C LEU A 18 1.46 22.85 14.90
N THR A 19 1.71 22.45 16.14
CA THR A 19 1.45 21.08 16.55
C THR A 19 -0.06 20.96 16.56
N GLY A 20 -0.64 20.52 15.43
CA GLY A 20 -2.05 20.21 15.36
C GLY A 20 -2.42 19.35 16.58
N CYS A 21 -3.52 19.70 17.25
CA CYS A 21 -4.11 18.92 18.33
C CYS A 21 -4.70 17.61 17.80
N GLY A 22 -3.92 16.81 17.09
CA GLY A 22 -4.23 15.43 16.75
C GLY A 22 -3.82 14.53 17.90
N ASN A 23 -4.54 13.42 18.09
CA ASN A 23 -4.10 12.38 19.01
C ASN A 23 -2.72 11.89 18.54
N ASP A 24 -1.77 11.63 19.45
CA ASP A 24 -0.43 11.15 19.06
C ASP A 24 -0.52 9.87 18.21
N HIS A 25 -1.57 9.08 18.42
CA HIS A 25 -1.90 7.89 17.64
C HIS A 25 -2.28 8.16 16.18
N ASP A 26 -2.73 9.37 15.83
CA ASP A 26 -3.07 9.74 14.45
C ASP A 26 -1.83 9.72 13.54
N LYS A 27 -0.62 9.79 14.10
CA LYS A 27 0.62 9.62 13.34
C LYS A 27 0.70 8.25 12.66
N ALA A 28 0.02 7.23 13.20
CA ALA A 28 -0.03 5.89 12.61
C ALA A 28 -0.96 5.81 11.40
N ILE A 29 -1.86 6.77 11.17
CA ILE A 29 -2.75 6.76 10.01
C ILE A 29 -1.92 6.88 8.74
N GLY A 30 -2.16 5.98 7.78
CA GLY A 30 -1.44 5.94 6.52
C GLY A 30 -1.41 4.57 5.85
N LEU A 31 -0.68 4.53 4.73
CA LEU A 31 -0.46 3.35 3.91
C LEU A 31 0.99 2.88 4.07
N TYR A 32 1.20 1.58 4.20
CA TYR A 32 2.51 1.00 4.44
C TYR A 32 2.75 -0.21 3.55
N LYS A 33 3.76 -0.10 2.70
CA LYS A 33 4.17 -1.15 1.77
C LYS A 33 5.17 -2.09 2.42
N TYR A 34 4.96 -3.39 2.29
CA TYR A 34 5.88 -4.41 2.78
C TYR A 34 5.77 -5.69 1.96
N ASP A 35 6.81 -6.52 2.01
CA ASP A 35 6.77 -7.86 1.45
C ASP A 35 6.36 -8.86 2.53
N ASN A 36 5.35 -9.67 2.24
CA ASN A 36 4.97 -10.75 3.13
C ASN A 36 6.12 -11.77 3.22
N LYS A 37 6.70 -11.93 4.41
CA LYS A 37 7.88 -12.78 4.62
C LYS A 37 7.70 -14.27 4.28
N PHE A 38 6.47 -14.76 4.21
CA PHE A 38 6.19 -16.17 3.92
C PHE A 38 5.96 -16.44 2.43
N THR A 39 5.35 -15.50 1.72
CA THR A 39 4.94 -15.66 0.32
C THR A 39 5.80 -14.84 -0.65
N GLY A 40 6.54 -13.85 -0.15
CA GLY A 40 7.27 -12.88 -0.96
C GLY A 40 6.35 -11.87 -1.67
N SER A 41 5.03 -11.95 -1.50
CA SER A 41 4.09 -11.05 -2.16
C SER A 41 4.17 -9.64 -1.56
N GLU A 42 4.27 -8.62 -2.40
CA GLU A 42 4.07 -7.22 -1.98
C GLU A 42 2.65 -7.04 -1.42
N ARG A 43 2.54 -6.33 -0.30
CA ARG A 43 1.28 -5.97 0.38
C ARG A 43 1.29 -4.50 0.73
N ILE A 44 0.09 -3.93 0.82
CA ILE A 44 -0.10 -2.56 1.30
C ILE A 44 -1.06 -2.60 2.48
N ALA A 45 -0.54 -2.39 3.68
CA ALA A 45 -1.35 -2.21 4.87
C ALA A 45 -1.91 -0.79 4.93
N GLU A 46 -3.12 -0.65 5.48
CA GLU A 46 -3.73 0.64 5.79
C GLU A 46 -4.05 0.71 7.27
N ILE A 47 -3.66 1.83 7.89
CA ILE A 47 -4.17 2.23 9.19
C ILE A 47 -5.04 3.45 8.95
N LYS A 48 -6.29 3.38 9.40
CA LYS A 48 -7.26 4.48 9.29
C LYS A 48 -8.06 4.62 10.57
N LYS A 49 -8.81 5.71 10.65
CA LYS A 49 -9.77 5.96 11.72
C LYS A 49 -11.18 6.00 11.16
N ASP A 50 -12.08 5.24 11.74
CA ASP A 50 -13.52 5.23 11.43
C ASP A 50 -14.28 5.60 12.70
N GLY A 51 -14.83 6.82 12.73
CA GLY A 51 -15.33 7.45 13.95
C GLY A 51 -14.23 7.55 15.01
N ASP A 52 -14.44 6.91 16.16
CA ASP A 52 -13.50 6.86 17.28
C ASP A 52 -12.60 5.61 17.26
N THR A 53 -12.76 4.73 16.27
CA THR A 53 -12.04 3.45 16.23
C THR A 53 -10.90 3.49 15.21
N TYR A 54 -9.70 3.11 15.64
CA TYR A 54 -8.59 2.85 14.72
C TYR A 54 -8.74 1.45 14.10
N LEU A 55 -8.61 1.37 12.79
CA LEU A 55 -8.70 0.15 12.01
C LEU A 55 -7.37 -0.10 11.32
N PHE A 56 -6.96 -1.37 11.30
CA PHE A 56 -5.84 -1.86 10.51
C PHE A 56 -6.36 -2.85 9.46
N ILE A 57 -6.00 -2.63 8.20
CA ILE A 57 -6.26 -3.54 7.09
C ILE A 57 -4.91 -4.06 6.63
N GLU A 58 -4.71 -5.37 6.64
CA GLU A 58 -3.40 -5.95 6.34
C GLU A 58 -2.97 -5.74 4.88
N ASN A 59 -3.90 -5.94 3.94
CA ASN A 59 -3.63 -5.78 2.53
C ASN A 59 -4.85 -5.21 1.79
N VAL A 60 -4.79 -3.92 1.48
CA VAL A 60 -5.82 -3.24 0.69
C VAL A 60 -5.88 -3.70 -0.76
N LEU A 61 -4.80 -4.29 -1.29
CA LEU A 61 -4.79 -4.82 -2.67
C LEU A 61 -5.74 -6.02 -2.83
N ASN A 62 -5.95 -6.80 -1.76
CA ASN A 62 -6.78 -8.00 -1.76
C ASN A 62 -8.03 -7.86 -0.87
N ASN A 63 -8.36 -6.64 -0.42
CA ASN A 63 -9.50 -6.37 0.47
C ASN A 63 -9.57 -7.27 1.71
N THR A 64 -8.45 -7.45 2.42
CA THR A 64 -8.45 -8.18 3.69
C THR A 64 -9.36 -7.49 4.72
N ASP A 65 -9.92 -8.25 5.65
CA ASP A 65 -10.77 -7.70 6.70
C ASP A 65 -10.05 -6.67 7.57
N ALA A 66 -10.82 -5.67 8.02
CA ALA A 66 -10.33 -4.66 8.96
C ALA A 66 -10.30 -5.22 10.39
N MET A 67 -9.21 -4.95 11.09
CA MET A 67 -9.00 -5.30 12.50
C MET A 67 -9.08 -4.03 13.35
N ALA A 68 -9.95 -4.03 14.36
CA ALA A 68 -10.05 -2.93 15.30
C ALA A 68 -8.83 -2.92 16.24
N LEU A 69 -8.13 -1.79 16.30
CA LEU A 69 -7.00 -1.60 17.20
C LEU A 69 -7.49 -1.12 18.57
N ARG A 70 -6.90 -1.65 19.63
CA ARG A 70 -7.04 -1.16 20.99
C ARG A 70 -6.12 0.04 21.17
N GLU A 71 -6.70 1.15 21.63
CA GLU A 71 -6.00 2.34 22.08
C GLU A 71 -5.65 2.24 23.57
N SER A 72 -4.44 2.64 23.94
CA SER A 72 -3.99 2.83 25.32
C SER A 72 -2.95 3.93 25.38
N ASP A 73 -2.57 4.34 26.59
CA ASP A 73 -1.49 5.32 26.82
C ASP A 73 -0.15 4.90 26.19
N GLU A 74 0.05 3.60 25.92
CA GLU A 74 1.25 3.05 25.29
C GLU A 74 1.19 3.04 23.74
N GLY A 75 0.03 3.34 23.14
CA GLY A 75 -0.16 3.34 21.70
C GLY A 75 -1.32 2.47 21.21
N LEU A 76 -1.29 2.17 19.91
CA LEU A 76 -2.23 1.26 19.27
C LEU A 76 -1.74 -0.19 19.36
N SER A 77 -2.66 -1.14 19.52
CA SER A 77 -2.32 -2.57 19.60
C SER A 77 -3.44 -3.47 19.09
N TYR A 78 -3.12 -4.71 18.74
CA TYR A 78 -4.10 -5.76 18.44
C TYR A 78 -3.64 -7.07 19.07
N GLN A 79 -4.50 -7.73 19.86
CA GLN A 79 -4.16 -8.98 20.56
C GLN A 79 -2.78 -8.92 21.26
N ASP A 80 -2.56 -7.86 22.03
CA ASP A 80 -1.30 -7.54 22.75
C ASP A 80 -0.05 -7.39 21.86
N THR A 81 -0.21 -7.35 20.53
CA THR A 81 0.84 -6.96 19.60
C THR A 81 0.83 -5.43 19.45
N PRO A 82 1.89 -4.73 19.89
CA PRO A 82 1.95 -3.28 19.77
C PRO A 82 2.24 -2.86 18.33
N LEU A 83 1.63 -1.76 17.94
CA LEU A 83 1.90 -1.05 16.69
C LEU A 83 2.89 0.07 16.99
N LYS A 84 4.05 0.03 16.34
CA LYS A 84 5.11 1.03 16.54
C LYS A 84 5.50 1.69 15.23
N LEU A 85 5.87 2.95 15.32
CA LEU A 85 6.50 3.67 14.22
C LEU A 85 8.00 3.88 14.52
N SER A 86 8.81 3.99 13.47
CA SER A 86 10.14 4.59 13.58
C SER A 86 10.04 6.05 14.04
N GLU A 87 11.14 6.60 14.55
CA GLU A 87 11.19 7.99 15.05
C GLU A 87 10.77 9.02 13.99
N ASP A 88 11.07 8.77 12.72
CA ASP A 88 10.68 9.61 11.59
C ASP A 88 9.24 9.35 11.10
N GLY A 89 8.53 8.38 11.68
CA GLY A 89 7.17 8.02 11.32
C GLY A 89 7.02 7.26 10.00
N ASN A 90 8.11 6.93 9.30
CA ASN A 90 8.08 6.35 7.96
C ASN A 90 8.04 4.82 7.95
N THR A 91 8.38 4.16 9.05
CA THR A 91 8.39 2.70 9.13
C THR A 91 7.38 2.22 10.16
N LEU A 92 6.49 1.32 9.75
CA LEU A 92 5.55 0.61 10.60
C LEU A 92 6.12 -0.73 11.04
N TYR A 93 6.12 -0.98 12.35
CA TYR A 93 6.42 -2.27 12.94
C TYR A 93 5.16 -2.83 13.61
N PHE A 94 4.66 -3.96 13.11
CA PHE A 94 3.46 -4.59 13.65
C PHE A 94 3.50 -6.12 13.43
N GLY A 95 3.86 -6.86 14.49
CA GLY A 95 4.06 -8.30 14.41
C GLY A 95 5.12 -8.66 13.33
N PRO A 96 4.79 -9.47 12.31
CA PRO A 96 5.73 -9.82 11.24
C PRO A 96 5.95 -8.67 10.23
N ILE A 97 5.11 -7.63 10.24
CA ILE A 97 5.09 -6.53 9.28
C ILE A 97 6.17 -5.52 9.62
N ASN A 98 6.98 -5.21 8.61
CA ASN A 98 7.91 -4.09 8.60
C ASN A 98 7.66 -3.33 7.30
N GLY A 99 6.85 -2.26 7.38
CA GLY A 99 6.32 -1.57 6.21
C GLY A 99 6.80 -0.14 6.09
N THR A 100 7.17 0.26 4.87
CA THR A 100 7.55 1.63 4.57
C THR A 100 6.33 2.42 4.15
N ARG A 101 6.16 3.62 4.71
CA ARG A 101 5.06 4.52 4.38
C ARG A 101 5.08 4.87 2.90
N ILE A 102 3.91 4.84 2.27
CA ILE A 102 3.69 5.24 0.88
C ILE A 102 2.57 6.27 0.78
N THR A 103 2.46 6.90 -0.39
CA THR A 103 1.41 7.88 -0.68
C THR A 103 0.14 7.22 -1.22
N SER A 104 -0.95 7.98 -1.26
CA SER A 104 -2.19 7.53 -1.90
C SER A 104 -2.02 7.36 -3.42
N GLU A 105 -1.13 8.17 -4.01
CA GLU A 105 -0.76 8.15 -5.42
C GLU A 105 -0.05 6.83 -5.77
N ASP A 106 0.83 6.36 -4.89
CA ASP A 106 1.50 5.06 -5.05
C ASP A 106 0.48 3.91 -5.07
N LEU A 107 -0.50 3.93 -4.15
CA LEU A 107 -1.58 2.94 -4.13
C LEU A 107 -2.44 3.01 -5.39
N LYS A 108 -2.83 4.21 -5.84
CA LYS A 108 -3.61 4.39 -7.08
C LYS A 108 -2.85 3.85 -8.29
N ALA A 109 -1.56 4.15 -8.41
CA ALA A 109 -0.73 3.64 -9.48
C ALA A 109 -0.65 2.10 -9.46
N LYS A 110 -0.50 1.51 -8.28
CA LYS A 110 -0.48 0.05 -8.11
C LYS A 110 -1.80 -0.60 -8.51
N LEU A 111 -2.93 -0.06 -8.05
CA LEU A 111 -4.27 -0.56 -8.40
C LEU A 111 -4.52 -0.45 -9.92
N ALA A 112 -4.14 0.66 -10.55
CA ALA A 112 -4.26 0.83 -11.99
C ALA A 112 -3.40 -0.16 -12.79
N ALA A 113 -2.20 -0.50 -12.29
CA ALA A 113 -1.36 -1.53 -12.89
C ALA A 113 -2.01 -2.91 -12.80
N ILE A 114 -2.55 -3.27 -11.62
CA ILE A 114 -3.28 -4.54 -11.42
C ILE A 114 -4.49 -4.62 -12.36
N GLU A 115 -5.32 -3.58 -12.43
CA GLU A 115 -6.49 -3.55 -13.31
C GLU A 115 -6.10 -3.73 -14.80
N LYS A 116 -5.01 -3.08 -15.22
CA LYS A 116 -4.47 -3.22 -16.57
C LYS A 116 -4.00 -4.65 -16.83
N ASP A 117 -3.27 -5.26 -15.90
CA ASP A 117 -2.75 -6.61 -16.05
C ASP A 117 -3.86 -7.65 -16.04
N GLU A 118 -4.90 -7.48 -15.22
CA GLU A 118 -6.12 -8.30 -15.23
C GLU A 118 -6.83 -8.24 -16.59
N LYS A 119 -6.94 -7.04 -17.17
CA LYS A 119 -7.53 -6.86 -18.50
C LYS A 119 -6.72 -7.58 -19.57
N ILE A 120 -5.40 -7.40 -19.58
CA ILE A 120 -4.50 -8.10 -20.51
C ILE A 120 -4.63 -9.62 -20.34
N CYS A 121 -4.62 -10.10 -19.10
CA CYS A 121 -4.74 -11.52 -18.79
C CYS A 121 -6.06 -12.11 -19.33
N LYS A 122 -7.17 -11.38 -19.18
CA LYS A 122 -8.49 -11.78 -19.69
C LYS A 122 -8.52 -11.82 -21.23
N GLU A 123 -7.95 -10.81 -21.88
CA GLU A 123 -7.86 -10.73 -23.34
C GLU A 123 -7.01 -11.88 -23.90
N LEU A 124 -5.83 -12.12 -23.33
CA LEU A 124 -4.95 -13.22 -23.72
C LEU A 124 -5.60 -14.58 -23.47
N ARG A 125 -6.31 -14.78 -22.35
CA ARG A 125 -7.05 -16.03 -22.11
C ARG A 125 -8.10 -16.26 -23.19
N ALA A 126 -8.87 -15.23 -23.56
CA ALA A 126 -9.86 -15.34 -24.62
C ALA A 126 -9.23 -15.66 -25.98
N GLU A 127 -8.10 -15.02 -26.29
CA GLU A 127 -7.32 -15.28 -27.51
C GLU A 127 -6.83 -16.74 -27.56
N VAL A 128 -6.29 -17.24 -26.44
CA VAL A 128 -5.80 -18.62 -26.33
C VAL A 128 -6.93 -19.61 -26.53
N ILE A 129 -8.09 -19.40 -25.90
CA ILE A 129 -9.27 -20.26 -26.05
C ILE A 129 -9.74 -20.28 -27.52
N ALA A 130 -9.78 -19.13 -28.20
CA ALA A 130 -10.21 -19.06 -29.59
C ALA A 130 -9.26 -19.78 -30.57
N ASN A 131 -7.99 -19.94 -30.20
CA ASN A 131 -6.96 -20.55 -31.04
C ASN A 131 -6.61 -22.01 -30.64
N GLN A 132 -7.37 -22.64 -29.74
CA GLN A 132 -7.12 -24.03 -29.32
C GLN A 132 -7.23 -25.06 -30.45
N SER A 133 -7.84 -24.69 -31.59
CA SER A 133 -7.96 -25.56 -32.76
C SER A 133 -6.77 -25.49 -33.74
N LEU A 134 -5.74 -24.70 -33.45
CA LEU A 134 -4.53 -24.64 -34.28
C LEU A 134 -3.83 -26.01 -34.37
N LYS A 135 -3.16 -26.26 -35.49
CA LYS A 135 -2.32 -27.47 -35.61
C LYS A 135 -1.12 -27.35 -34.67
N LYS A 136 -0.53 -28.49 -34.31
CA LYS A 136 0.56 -28.59 -33.33
C LYS A 136 1.68 -27.55 -33.52
N ASP A 137 2.23 -27.44 -34.73
CA ASP A 137 3.35 -26.52 -34.99
C ASP A 137 2.93 -25.06 -34.88
N GLU A 138 1.75 -24.71 -35.40
CA GLU A 138 1.15 -23.38 -35.30
C GLU A 138 0.81 -23.02 -33.85
N TRP A 139 0.34 -23.99 -33.06
CA TRP A 139 0.05 -23.84 -31.65
C TRP A 139 1.30 -23.58 -30.82
N ASN A 140 2.38 -24.32 -31.07
CA ASN A 140 3.63 -24.17 -30.35
C ASN A 140 4.29 -22.80 -30.62
N GLU A 141 4.23 -22.31 -31.87
CA GLU A 141 4.65 -20.94 -32.20
C GLU A 141 3.75 -19.89 -31.54
N TYR A 142 2.42 -20.09 -31.60
CA TYR A 142 1.44 -19.20 -31.00
C TYR A 142 1.64 -19.05 -29.48
N VAL A 143 1.73 -20.15 -28.73
CA VAL A 143 1.93 -20.12 -27.26
C VAL A 143 3.26 -19.44 -26.91
N LYS A 144 4.31 -19.63 -27.72
CA LYS A 144 5.59 -18.92 -27.53
C LYS A 144 5.44 -17.41 -27.68
N GLU A 145 4.62 -16.92 -28.59
CA GLU A 145 4.36 -15.48 -28.72
C GLU A 145 3.42 -14.93 -27.64
N VAL A 146 2.41 -15.70 -27.23
CA VAL A 146 1.50 -15.32 -26.14
C VAL A 146 2.24 -15.24 -24.81
N SER A 147 3.07 -16.22 -24.49
CA SER A 147 3.82 -16.28 -23.22
C SER A 147 4.68 -15.04 -22.96
N LYS A 148 5.20 -14.38 -24.00
CA LYS A 148 5.96 -13.13 -23.88
C LYS A 148 5.10 -11.93 -23.44
N LYS A 149 3.79 -12.04 -23.56
CA LYS A 149 2.82 -10.97 -23.25
C LYS A 149 2.10 -11.19 -21.92
N ILE A 150 2.25 -12.36 -21.30
CA ILE A 150 1.57 -12.73 -20.05
C ILE A 150 2.18 -11.90 -18.90
N PRO A 151 1.39 -11.10 -18.17
CA PRO A 151 1.83 -10.45 -16.93
C PRO A 151 2.29 -11.48 -15.89
N GLU A 152 3.20 -11.11 -15.00
CA GLU A 152 3.83 -12.03 -14.04
C GLU A 152 2.82 -12.79 -13.16
N ASP A 153 1.76 -12.12 -12.72
CA ASP A 153 0.70 -12.70 -11.87
C ASP A 153 -0.45 -13.36 -12.67
N CYS A 154 -0.38 -13.38 -14.00
CA CYS A 154 -1.39 -13.99 -14.87
C CYS A 154 -1.09 -15.47 -15.15
N ARG A 155 -2.04 -16.35 -14.81
CA ARG A 155 -1.96 -17.79 -15.16
C ARG A 155 -2.99 -18.16 -16.21
N ILE A 156 -2.53 -18.46 -17.43
CA ILE A 156 -3.34 -19.00 -18.52
C ILE A 156 -3.07 -20.50 -18.64
N ASN A 157 -3.78 -21.31 -17.87
CA ASN A 157 -3.63 -22.77 -17.86
C ASN A 157 -3.90 -23.38 -19.24
N GLU A 158 -4.74 -22.76 -20.04
CA GLU A 158 -5.07 -23.16 -21.41
C GLU A 158 -3.86 -23.08 -22.35
N ALA A 159 -2.88 -22.22 -22.06
CA ALA A 159 -1.62 -22.09 -22.79
C ALA A 159 -0.52 -23.05 -22.27
N SER A 160 -0.75 -23.74 -21.14
CA SER A 160 0.24 -24.64 -20.52
C SER A 160 0.34 -26.02 -21.18
N MET A 161 -0.58 -26.34 -22.09
CA MET A 161 -0.49 -27.54 -22.91
C MET A 161 0.40 -27.28 -24.13
N ALA A 162 1.71 -27.21 -23.94
CA ALA A 162 2.64 -27.46 -25.05
C ALA A 162 2.54 -28.95 -25.40
N TRP A 163 2.23 -29.28 -26.66
CA TRP A 163 2.15 -30.67 -27.17
C TRP A 163 3.43 -31.06 -27.89
#